data_AF-A0A2A5WSD7-F1
#
_entry.id   AF-A0A2A5WSD7-F1
#
_cell.length_a   1.000
_cell.length_b   1.000
_cell.length_c   1.000
_cell.angle_alpha   90.00
_cell.angle_beta   90.00
_cell.angle_gamma   90.00
#
_symmetry.space_group_name_H-M   'P 1'
#
loop_
_entity.id
_entity.type
_entity.pdbx_description
1 polymer ?
#
loop_
_entity_poly.entity_id
_entity_poly.type
_entity_poly.pdbx_seq_one_letter_code
_entity_poly.pdbx_strand_id
1 'polypeptide(L)'
;MLALKAGIALWAPLHSAHAHGYWPSAPEIITMLMKAGADPTVTSCLGEAPVHYAACHGWVALLEALKQQGVDLNMRTPRPHTAVAEMANPEGNESGDTVTPLMIAVREGLYDAVVFLLLHADLDATDTRGLTALHVAAKP
;
A
#
# COMPACT_ATOMS: atom_id res chain seq x y z
N MET A 1 -30.85 -0.36 -11.73
CA MET A 1 -30.09 -0.16 -10.47
C MET A 1 -28.90 -1.14 -10.46
N LEU A 2 -27.94 -0.94 -11.39
CA LEU A 2 -26.83 -1.87 -11.68
C LEU A 2 -25.52 -1.08 -11.78
N ALA A 3 -25.08 -0.49 -10.66
CA ALA A 3 -23.84 0.29 -10.62
C ALA A 3 -22.75 -0.30 -9.69
N LEU A 4 -22.97 -1.44 -9.03
CA LEU A 4 -22.16 -1.77 -7.84
C LEU A 4 -21.46 -3.14 -7.81
N LYS A 5 -21.10 -3.71 -8.97
CA LYS A 5 -20.22 -4.90 -9.01
C LYS A 5 -18.97 -4.78 -9.86
N ALA A 6 -18.78 -3.66 -10.56
CA ALA A 6 -17.59 -3.45 -11.40
C ALA A 6 -16.34 -3.01 -10.61
N GLY A 7 -16.49 -2.47 -9.40
CA GLY A 7 -15.35 -1.97 -8.59
C GLY A 7 -14.44 -3.08 -8.04
N ILE A 8 -14.98 -4.28 -7.80
CA ILE A 8 -14.23 -5.39 -7.19
C ILE A 8 -13.46 -6.19 -8.27
N ALA A 9 -13.96 -6.18 -9.52
CA ALA A 9 -13.45 -7.02 -10.60
C ALA A 9 -12.33 -6.36 -11.44
N LEU A 10 -12.14 -5.04 -11.37
CA LEU A 10 -11.06 -4.33 -12.08
C LEU A 10 -9.77 -4.22 -11.25
N TRP A 11 -9.87 -4.37 -9.94
CA TRP A 11 -8.73 -4.31 -9.02
C TRP A 11 -8.04 -5.68 -8.87
N ALA A 12 -8.84 -6.76 -8.82
CA ALA A 12 -8.36 -8.14 -8.77
C ALA A 12 -7.38 -8.56 -9.91
N PRO A 13 -7.52 -8.12 -11.18
CA PRO A 13 -6.63 -8.52 -12.27
C PRO A 13 -5.22 -7.91 -12.19
N LEU A 14 -5.00 -6.86 -11.38
CA LEU A 14 -3.66 -6.33 -11.11
C LEU A 14 -2.87 -7.20 -10.11
N HIS A 15 -3.54 -8.08 -9.34
CA HIS A 15 -2.91 -8.83 -8.24
C HIS A 15 -2.08 -10.06 -8.64
N SER A 16 -2.16 -10.56 -9.88
CA SER A 16 -1.46 -11.80 -10.25
C SER A 16 0.03 -11.63 -10.61
N ALA A 17 0.63 -10.45 -10.42
CA ALA A 17 1.99 -10.17 -10.87
C ALA A 17 3.12 -10.38 -9.84
N HIS A 18 2.84 -10.89 -8.63
CA HIS A 18 3.90 -11.17 -7.64
C HIS A 18 4.85 -12.31 -8.04
N ALA A 19 4.60 -13.02 -9.15
CA ALA A 19 5.49 -14.08 -9.63
C ALA A 19 6.40 -13.66 -10.80
N HIS A 20 6.01 -12.66 -11.62
CA HIS A 20 6.72 -12.34 -12.86
C HIS A 20 6.69 -10.84 -13.17
N GLY A 21 7.75 -10.13 -12.78
CA GLY A 21 8.20 -8.92 -13.47
C GLY A 21 7.35 -7.66 -13.27
N TYR A 22 7.99 -6.67 -12.67
CA TYR A 22 7.68 -5.23 -12.76
C TYR A 22 6.79 -4.89 -13.96
N TRP A 23 5.56 -4.43 -13.71
CA TRP A 23 4.70 -3.88 -14.76
C TRP A 23 4.97 -2.37 -14.82
N PRO A 24 5.83 -1.87 -15.75
CA PRO A 24 6.27 -0.48 -15.74
C PRO A 24 5.12 0.52 -15.93
N SER A 25 4.00 0.10 -16.55
CA SER A 25 2.80 0.93 -16.73
C SER A 25 1.70 0.80 -15.65
N ALA A 26 1.98 0.10 -14.54
CA ALA A 26 1.01 -0.05 -13.45
C ALA A 26 0.60 1.29 -12.83
N PRO A 27 1.50 2.25 -12.53
CA PRO A 27 1.08 3.53 -11.94
C PRO A 27 0.17 4.35 -12.87
N GLU A 28 0.37 4.28 -14.19
CA GLU A 28 -0.47 4.95 -15.18
C GLU A 28 -1.87 4.33 -15.24
N ILE A 29 -1.96 2.99 -15.21
CA ILE A 29 -3.24 2.27 -15.20
C ILE A 29 -4.02 2.60 -13.92
N ILE A 30 -3.38 2.57 -12.76
CA ILE A 30 -4.02 2.92 -11.49
C ILE A 30 -4.52 4.37 -11.55
N THR A 31 -3.70 5.30 -12.05
CA THR A 31 -4.09 6.71 -12.21
C THR A 31 -5.29 6.88 -13.15
N MET A 32 -5.32 6.14 -14.26
CA MET A 32 -6.45 6.16 -15.19
C MET A 32 -7.74 5.65 -14.53
N LEU A 33 -7.66 4.56 -13.77
CA LEU A 33 -8.81 4.01 -13.05
C LEU A 33 -9.33 4.96 -11.97
N MET A 34 -8.45 5.60 -11.20
CA MET A 34 -8.83 6.63 -10.23
C MET A 34 -9.56 7.80 -10.91
N LYS A 35 -9.03 8.29 -12.05
CA LYS A 35 -9.69 9.34 -12.84
C LYS A 35 -11.06 8.91 -13.40
N ALA A 36 -11.28 7.62 -13.58
CA ALA A 36 -12.57 7.06 -13.99
C ALA A 36 -13.55 6.85 -12.81
N GLY A 37 -13.17 7.24 -11.58
CA GLY A 37 -14.01 7.14 -10.38
C GLY A 37 -13.83 5.84 -9.59
N ALA A 38 -12.78 5.06 -9.86
CA ALA A 38 -12.43 3.95 -8.99
C ALA A 38 -11.98 4.47 -7.62
N ASP A 39 -12.47 3.85 -6.54
CA ASP A 39 -12.11 4.23 -5.17
C ASP A 39 -10.67 3.80 -4.86
N PRO A 40 -9.75 4.75 -4.62
CA PRO A 40 -8.34 4.46 -4.35
C PRO A 40 -8.06 3.98 -2.92
N THR A 41 -9.09 3.83 -2.08
CA THR A 41 -8.94 3.31 -0.70
C THR A 41 -9.23 1.81 -0.60
N VAL A 42 -9.73 1.20 -1.68
CA VAL A 42 -10.03 -0.23 -1.72
C VAL A 42 -8.74 -1.04 -1.59
N THR A 43 -8.77 -2.03 -0.70
CA THR A 43 -7.64 -2.91 -0.40
C THR A 43 -7.72 -4.24 -1.16
N SER A 44 -6.56 -4.83 -1.41
CA SER A 44 -6.43 -6.21 -1.87
C SER A 44 -6.93 -7.23 -0.82
N CYS A 45 -6.96 -8.51 -1.18
CA CYS A 45 -7.16 -9.59 -0.21
C CYS A 45 -6.05 -9.67 0.85
N LEU A 46 -4.88 -9.05 0.60
CA LEU A 46 -3.77 -8.93 1.56
C LEU A 46 -3.86 -7.65 2.41
N GLY A 47 -4.92 -6.83 2.23
CA GLY A 47 -5.07 -5.55 2.94
C GLY A 47 -4.34 -4.37 2.29
N GLU A 48 -3.78 -4.54 1.09
CA GLU A 48 -2.97 -3.52 0.42
C GLU A 48 -3.82 -2.60 -0.47
N ALA A 49 -3.95 -1.34 -0.09
CA ALA A 49 -4.41 -0.23 -0.94
C ALA A 49 -3.32 0.26 -1.92
N PRO A 50 -3.65 1.00 -3.01
CA PRO A 50 -2.69 1.52 -3.99
C PRO A 50 -1.51 2.29 -3.38
N VAL A 51 -1.72 2.99 -2.26
CA VAL A 51 -0.67 3.73 -1.57
C VAL A 51 0.47 2.83 -1.06
N HIS A 52 0.18 1.59 -0.68
CA HIS A 52 1.19 0.63 -0.25
C HIS A 52 2.04 0.15 -1.43
N TYR A 53 1.41 -0.11 -2.59
CA TYR A 53 2.12 -0.48 -3.81
C TYR A 53 3.01 0.67 -4.31
N ALA A 54 2.49 1.90 -4.28
CA ALA A 54 3.23 3.09 -4.67
C ALA A 54 4.48 3.28 -3.78
N ALA A 55 4.34 3.07 -2.47
CA ALA A 55 5.47 3.12 -1.54
C ALA A 55 6.45 1.96 -1.71
N CYS A 56 5.96 0.74 -2.00
CA CYS A 56 6.78 -0.47 -2.20
C CYS A 56 7.62 -0.42 -3.48
N HIS A 57 7.16 0.30 -4.51
CA HIS A 57 7.85 0.39 -5.80
C HIS A 57 8.44 1.78 -6.09
N GLY A 58 8.26 2.75 -5.18
CA GLY A 58 8.82 4.08 -5.31
C GLY A 58 8.11 4.95 -6.35
N TRP A 59 6.84 4.68 -6.63
CA TRP A 59 6.05 5.41 -7.62
C TRP A 59 5.57 6.75 -7.07
N VAL A 60 6.49 7.71 -6.99
CA VAL A 60 6.23 9.06 -6.44
C VAL A 60 5.08 9.76 -7.17
N ALA A 61 5.02 9.68 -8.50
CA ALA A 61 3.92 10.27 -9.27
C ALA A 61 2.55 9.68 -8.89
N LEU A 62 2.49 8.39 -8.54
CA LEU A 62 1.25 7.78 -8.06
C LEU A 62 0.93 8.22 -6.62
N LEU A 63 1.94 8.34 -5.73
CA LEU A 63 1.76 8.90 -4.39
C LEU A 63 1.21 10.34 -4.44
N GLU A 64 1.72 11.16 -5.37
CA GLU A 64 1.21 12.51 -5.64
C GLU A 64 -0.25 12.48 -6.09
N ALA A 65 -0.58 11.62 -7.07
CA ALA A 65 -1.95 11.50 -7.56
C ALA A 65 -2.92 11.04 -6.46
N LEU A 66 -2.53 10.07 -5.64
CA LEU A 66 -3.32 9.59 -4.50
C LEU A 66 -3.56 10.70 -3.48
N LYS A 67 -2.51 11.46 -3.14
CA LYS A 67 -2.62 12.61 -2.24
C LYS A 67 -3.56 13.69 -2.80
N GLN A 68 -3.48 13.98 -4.10
CA GLN A 68 -4.38 14.93 -4.77
C GLN A 68 -5.85 14.50 -4.74
N GLN A 69 -6.11 13.19 -4.69
CA GLN A 69 -7.45 12.63 -4.49
C GLN A 69 -7.89 12.59 -3.01
N GLY A 70 -7.08 13.10 -2.08
CA GLY A 70 -7.39 13.13 -0.66
C GLY A 70 -7.20 11.79 0.06
N VAL A 71 -6.45 10.86 -0.53
CA VAL A 71 -6.12 9.58 0.13
C VAL A 71 -5.20 9.84 1.32
N ASP A 72 -5.51 9.20 2.45
CA ASP A 72 -4.65 9.21 3.63
C ASP A 72 -3.38 8.39 3.36
N LEU A 73 -2.21 9.03 3.46
CA LEU A 73 -0.92 8.35 3.26
C LEU A 73 -0.46 7.54 4.48
N ASN A 74 -1.27 7.50 5.54
CA ASN A 74 -1.04 6.71 6.75
C ASN A 74 -1.84 5.41 6.80
N MET A 75 -2.52 5.03 5.71
CA MET A 75 -3.23 3.75 5.63
C MET A 75 -2.31 2.61 6.07
N ARG A 76 -2.88 1.63 6.76
CA ARG A 76 -2.13 0.52 7.34
C ARG A 76 -2.44 -0.77 6.61
N THR A 77 -1.42 -1.57 6.35
CA THR A 77 -1.56 -2.90 5.75
C THR A 77 -0.83 -3.94 6.60
N PRO A 78 -1.32 -5.18 6.71
CA PRO A 78 -0.53 -6.30 7.24
C PRO A 78 0.80 -6.43 6.50
N ARG A 79 1.86 -6.90 7.18
CA ARG A 79 3.11 -7.24 6.49
C ARG A 79 2.89 -8.39 5.50
N PRO A 80 3.60 -8.41 4.36
CA PRO A 80 3.52 -9.51 3.40
C PRO A 80 3.76 -10.91 4.02
N HIS A 81 4.70 -11.03 4.96
CA HIS A 81 5.01 -12.31 5.62
C HIS A 81 3.95 -12.74 6.64
N THR A 82 3.19 -11.80 7.23
CA THR A 82 2.13 -12.13 8.19
C THR A 82 0.79 -12.36 7.48
N ALA A 83 0.53 -11.63 6.39
CA ALA A 83 -0.70 -11.76 5.60
C ALA A 83 -0.92 -13.20 5.10
N VAL A 84 0.15 -13.89 4.66
CA VAL A 84 0.06 -15.30 4.21
C VAL A 84 -0.21 -16.26 5.38
N ALA A 85 0.33 -15.98 6.56
CA ALA A 85 0.11 -16.78 7.76
C ALA A 85 -1.31 -16.58 8.33
N GLU A 86 -1.84 -15.36 8.26
CA GLU A 86 -3.21 -15.01 8.70
C GLU A 86 -4.28 -15.59 7.77
N MET A 87 -4.05 -15.59 6.45
CA MET A 87 -4.93 -16.28 5.50
C MET A 87 -5.07 -17.78 5.80
N ALA A 88 -4.05 -18.40 6.41
CA ALA A 88 -4.07 -19.80 6.83
C ALA A 88 -4.72 -20.02 8.21
N ASN A 89 -5.03 -18.95 8.97
CA ASN A 89 -5.66 -19.05 10.29
C ASN A 89 -6.71 -17.93 10.51
N PRO A 90 -7.92 -18.05 9.92
CA PRO A 90 -8.97 -17.03 9.97
C PRO A 90 -9.57 -16.79 11.37
N GLU A 91 -9.23 -17.62 12.36
CA GLU A 91 -9.67 -17.48 13.76
C GLU A 91 -8.57 -16.89 14.67
N GLY A 92 -7.41 -16.53 14.12
CA GLY A 92 -6.29 -15.97 14.86
C GLY A 92 -6.45 -14.48 15.14
N ASN A 93 -6.36 -14.10 16.42
CA ASN A 93 -6.37 -12.73 16.95
C ASN A 93 -5.84 -11.64 15.99
N GLU A 94 -6.46 -10.46 16.02
CA GLU A 94 -6.15 -9.21 15.30
C GLU A 94 -4.72 -8.64 15.49
N SER A 95 -3.77 -9.43 16.01
CA SER A 95 -2.37 -9.08 16.22
C SER A 95 -1.51 -9.20 14.97
N GLY A 96 -2.10 -8.98 13.79
CA GLY A 96 -1.35 -8.88 12.54
C GLY A 96 -0.48 -7.63 12.55
N ASP A 97 0.81 -7.80 12.32
CA ASP A 97 1.75 -6.69 12.35
C ASP A 97 1.50 -5.77 11.14
N THR A 98 0.90 -4.60 11.41
CA THR A 98 0.55 -3.62 10.38
C THR A 98 1.62 -2.56 10.22
N VAL A 99 1.87 -2.15 8.97
CA VAL A 99 2.87 -1.15 8.59
C VAL A 99 2.23 -0.03 7.77
N THR A 100 2.86 1.15 7.78
CA THR A 100 2.48 2.30 6.96
C THR A 100 3.26 2.33 5.63
N PRO A 101 2.79 3.07 4.62
CA PRO A 101 3.53 3.36 3.39
C PRO A 101 4.95 3.86 3.67
N LEU A 102 5.14 4.74 4.66
CA LEU A 102 6.48 5.25 4.99
C LEU A 102 7.41 4.13 5.46
N MET A 103 6.94 3.22 6.33
CA MET A 103 7.74 2.07 6.77
C MET A 103 8.10 1.14 5.62
N ILE A 104 7.19 0.95 4.65
CA ILE A 104 7.43 0.17 3.44
C ILE A 104 8.54 0.84 2.61
N ALA A 105 8.39 2.13 2.28
CA ALA A 105 9.38 2.85 1.48
C ALA A 105 10.78 2.88 2.11
N VAL A 106 10.85 3.01 3.45
CA VAL A 106 12.12 2.95 4.19
C VAL A 106 12.75 1.56 4.09
N ARG A 107 11.96 0.49 4.28
CA ARG A 107 12.45 -0.89 4.18
C ARG A 107 13.01 -1.21 2.80
N GLU A 108 12.34 -0.75 1.75
CA GLU A 108 12.77 -0.95 0.36
C GLU A 108 13.89 0.01 -0.07
N GLY A 109 14.30 0.97 0.78
CA GLY A 109 15.38 1.92 0.49
C GLY A 109 15.03 2.96 -0.59
N LEU A 110 13.74 3.25 -0.78
CA LEU A 110 13.25 4.08 -1.88
C LEU A 110 13.29 5.57 -1.53
N TYR A 111 14.47 6.18 -1.68
CA TYR A 111 14.76 7.54 -1.23
C TYR A 111 13.69 8.58 -1.61
N ASP A 112 13.31 8.68 -2.88
CA ASP A 112 12.36 9.70 -3.32
C ASP A 112 10.95 9.49 -2.73
N ALA A 113 10.52 8.24 -2.58
CA ALA A 113 9.26 7.92 -1.92
C ALA A 113 9.33 8.19 -0.41
N VAL A 114 10.47 7.91 0.24
CA VAL A 114 10.70 8.27 1.64
C VAL A 114 10.62 9.79 1.82
N VAL A 115 11.32 10.58 1.00
CA VAL A 115 11.26 12.05 1.06
C VAL A 115 9.83 12.54 0.85
N PHE A 116 9.13 12.00 -0.16
CA PHE A 116 7.75 12.40 -0.42
C PHE A 116 6.83 12.08 0.77
N LEU A 117 6.95 10.89 1.36
CA LEU A 117 6.11 10.47 2.48
C LEU A 117 6.46 11.22 3.77
N LEU A 118 7.73 11.54 4.03
CA LEU A 118 8.13 12.37 5.18
C LEU A 118 7.49 13.76 5.16
N LEU A 119 7.20 14.31 3.98
CA LEU A 119 6.54 15.62 3.85
C LEU A 119 5.01 15.55 4.05
N HIS A 120 4.41 14.36 3.98
CA HIS A 120 2.97 14.20 3.78
C HIS A 120 2.30 13.10 4.61
N ALA A 121 3.07 12.34 5.39
CA ALA A 121 2.62 11.27 6.25
C ALA A 121 3.19 11.46 7.66
N ASP A 122 2.60 10.78 8.64
CA ASP A 122 3.06 10.77 10.01
C ASP A 122 4.35 9.94 10.14
N LEU A 123 5.44 10.62 10.47
CA LEU A 123 6.77 10.02 10.65
C LEU A 123 6.89 9.22 11.95
N ASP A 124 6.03 9.52 12.94
CA ASP A 124 6.03 8.93 14.27
C ASP A 124 5.02 7.78 14.41
N ALA A 125 4.26 7.50 13.36
CA ALA A 125 3.37 6.34 13.32
C ALA A 125 4.15 5.05 13.65
N THR A 126 3.62 4.24 14.56
CA THR A 126 4.23 2.99 15.00
C THR A 126 3.54 1.77 14.40
N ASP A 127 4.26 0.67 14.17
CA ASP A 127 3.70 -0.65 13.89
C ASP A 127 3.02 -1.24 15.14
N THR A 128 2.42 -2.43 15.06
CA THR A 128 1.76 -3.04 16.25
C THR A 128 2.77 -3.46 17.34
N ARG A 129 4.07 -3.42 17.03
CA ARG A 129 5.17 -3.66 17.98
C ARG A 129 5.74 -2.37 18.54
N GLY A 130 5.16 -1.21 18.22
CA GLY A 130 5.64 0.10 18.66
C GLY A 130 6.83 0.65 17.87
N LEU A 131 7.18 0.07 16.72
CA LEU A 131 8.32 0.53 15.92
C LEU A 131 7.89 1.59 14.91
N THR A 132 8.62 2.70 14.88
CA THR A 132 8.48 3.77 13.87
C THR A 132 9.28 3.47 12.60
N ALA A 133 9.11 4.30 11.56
CA ALA A 133 9.92 4.25 10.34
C ALA A 133 11.43 4.36 10.63
N LEU A 134 11.82 5.17 11.62
CA LEU A 134 13.23 5.29 12.03
C LEU A 134 13.79 3.99 12.61
N HIS A 135 12.99 3.24 13.39
CA HIS A 135 13.40 1.92 13.87
C HIS A 135 13.58 0.91 12.73
N VAL A 136 12.77 1.01 11.68
CA VAL A 136 12.90 0.15 10.49
C VAL A 136 14.20 0.46 9.74
N ALA A 137 14.58 1.73 9.59
CA ALA A 137 15.82 2.14 8.93
C ALA A 137 17.10 1.66 9.65
N ALA A 138 17.03 1.46 10.97
CA ALA A 138 18.16 1.03 11.79
C ALA A 138 18.34 -0.49 11.83
N LYS A 139 17.44 -1.29 11.24
CA LYS A 139 17.58 -2.75 11.18
C LYS A 139 18.65 -3.13 10.13
N PRO A 140 19.56 -4.06 10.45
CA PRO A 140 20.60 -4.51 9.53
C PRO A 140 20.05 -5.35 8.38
#